data_AF-A0A533MLF2-F1
#
_entry.id   AF-A0A533MLF2-F1
#
_cell.length_a   1.000
_cell.length_b   1.000
_cell.length_c   1.000
_cell.angle_alpha   90.00
_cell.angle_beta   90.00
_cell.angle_gamma   90.00
#
_symmetry.space_group_name_H-M   'P 1'
#
loop_
_entity.id
_entity.type
_entity.pdbx_description
1 polymer ?
#
loop_
_entity_poly.entity_id
_entity_poly.type
_entity_poly.pdbx_seq_one_letter_code
_entity_poly.pdbx_strand_id
1 'polypeptide(L)'
;YMPGIIICDERFRNDIILYSKPIYSVSFSQKKITATYEGDYAELSVYKTSNGFKGSLYIPGNLTKARKAKIELIGDKDKNIYKKIIESKQSVEFEYKFLEESIVVVSNYEIFSPMILNKKLNIPFLIEGHGTFLLRLTLDIPYKEDIKEELILYTEPGKMNKTFLNSEL
;
A
#
# COMPACT_ATOMS: atom_id res chain seq x y z
N TYR A 1 -12.37 -5.08 3.36
CA TYR A 1 -13.81 -4.88 3.61
C TYR A 1 -13.94 -4.45 5.07
N MET A 2 -14.56 -3.30 5.33
CA MET A 2 -14.76 -2.79 6.69
C MET A 2 -16.28 -2.80 6.97
N PRO A 3 -16.82 -3.88 7.57
CA PRO A 3 -18.25 -3.93 7.92
C PRO A 3 -18.61 -2.75 8.82
N GLY A 4 -19.77 -2.16 8.53
CA GLY A 4 -20.40 -1.15 9.37
C GLY A 4 -21.61 -1.75 10.07
N ILE A 5 -21.67 -1.58 11.39
CA ILE A 5 -22.82 -1.94 12.22
C ILE A 5 -23.52 -0.65 12.61
N ILE A 6 -24.82 -0.59 12.35
CA ILE A 6 -25.70 0.50 12.82
C ILE A 6 -26.45 -0.02 14.04
N ILE A 7 -26.49 0.76 15.11
CA ILE A 7 -27.25 0.42 16.30
C ILE A 7 -28.69 0.91 16.12
N CYS A 8 -29.66 0.00 16.20
CA CYS A 8 -31.08 0.31 15.98
C CYS A 8 -31.82 0.86 17.21
N ASP A 9 -31.17 0.87 18.38
CA ASP A 9 -31.72 1.45 19.60
C ASP A 9 -31.72 2.99 19.49
N GLU A 10 -32.85 3.62 19.83
CA GLU A 10 -33.02 5.07 19.68
C GLU A 10 -31.99 5.90 20.45
N ARG A 11 -31.42 5.36 21.54
CA ARG A 11 -30.39 6.03 22.34
C ARG A 11 -29.06 6.14 21.62
N PHE A 12 -28.82 5.29 20.62
CA PHE A 12 -27.59 5.21 19.82
C PHE A 12 -27.90 5.48 18.34
N ARG A 13 -28.98 6.24 18.08
CA ARG A 13 -29.40 6.58 16.73
C ARG A 13 -28.24 7.25 15.98
N ASN A 14 -27.96 6.75 14.78
CA ASN A 14 -26.87 7.19 13.91
C ASN A 14 -25.47 6.83 14.39
N ASP A 15 -25.31 6.08 15.50
CA ASP A 15 -24.01 5.55 15.86
C ASP A 15 -23.60 4.42 14.91
N ILE A 16 -22.34 4.47 14.50
CA ILE A 16 -21.69 3.51 13.63
C ILE A 16 -20.50 2.88 14.34
N ILE A 17 -20.44 1.56 14.23
CA ILE A 17 -19.26 0.79 14.59
C ILE A 17 -18.68 0.26 13.29
N LEU A 18 -17.48 0.72 12.94
CA LEU A 18 -16.72 0.19 11.82
C LEU A 18 -15.62 -0.69 12.36
N TYR A 19 -15.50 -1.90 11.83
CA TYR A 19 -14.48 -2.84 12.25
C TYR A 19 -13.69 -3.33 11.06
N SER A 20 -12.37 -3.34 11.17
CA SER A 20 -11.47 -3.93 10.18
C SER A 20 -10.47 -4.83 10.88
N LYS A 21 -10.33 -6.06 10.37
CA LYS A 21 -9.22 -6.96 10.69
C LYS A 21 -8.40 -7.16 9.42
N PRO A 22 -7.45 -6.26 9.12
CA PRO A 22 -6.71 -6.26 7.88
C PRO A 22 -5.83 -7.50 7.78
N ILE A 23 -6.15 -8.37 6.81
CA ILE A 23 -5.31 -9.49 6.41
C ILE A 23 -5.42 -9.53 4.89
N TYR A 24 -4.27 -9.41 4.22
CA TYR A 24 -4.20 -9.31 2.77
C TYR A 24 -3.26 -10.36 2.18
N SER A 25 -3.70 -10.97 1.09
CA SER A 25 -2.85 -11.76 0.21
C SER A 25 -2.50 -10.91 -1.00
N VAL A 26 -1.23 -10.95 -1.43
CA VAL A 26 -0.77 -10.18 -2.59
C VAL A 26 -0.28 -11.06 -3.72
N SER A 27 -0.48 -10.57 -4.94
CA SER A 27 0.14 -11.10 -6.15
C SER A 27 0.56 -9.96 -7.08
N PHE A 28 1.42 -10.26 -8.05
CA PHE A 28 1.98 -9.27 -8.95
C PHE A 28 1.77 -9.70 -10.40
N SER A 29 1.54 -8.75 -11.31
CA SER A 29 1.49 -9.05 -12.75
C SER A 29 2.83 -9.59 -13.26
N GLN A 30 3.93 -9.15 -12.66
CA GLN A 30 5.28 -9.59 -12.94
C GLN A 30 6.16 -9.45 -11.70
N LYS A 31 7.24 -10.24 -11.63
CA LYS A 31 8.14 -10.24 -10.46
C LYS A 31 9.24 -9.19 -10.54
N LYS A 32 9.48 -8.64 -11.73
CA LYS A 32 10.58 -7.72 -12.01
C LYS A 32 10.17 -6.65 -13.00
N ILE A 33 10.69 -5.45 -12.82
CA ILE A 33 10.68 -4.35 -13.80
C ILE A 33 12.02 -3.65 -13.81
N THR A 34 12.40 -3.08 -14.95
CA THR A 34 13.71 -2.49 -15.15
C THR A 34 13.58 -1.14 -15.85
N ALA A 35 14.13 -0.09 -15.24
CA ALA A 35 14.22 1.22 -15.83
C ALA A 35 15.67 1.49 -16.25
N THR A 36 15.87 1.99 -17.47
CA THR A 36 17.19 2.35 -18.00
C THR A 36 17.17 3.74 -18.63
N TYR A 37 18.26 4.47 -18.48
CA TYR A 37 18.42 5.80 -19.08
C TYR A 37 19.88 6.17 -19.28
N GLU A 38 20.33 6.36 -20.52
CA GLU A 38 21.67 6.86 -20.86
C GLU A 38 22.83 6.20 -20.07
N GLY A 39 22.77 4.89 -19.87
CA GLY A 39 23.76 4.10 -19.14
C GLY A 39 23.44 3.84 -17.68
N ASP A 40 22.49 4.57 -17.09
CA ASP A 40 21.94 4.26 -15.78
C ASP A 40 20.95 3.10 -15.87
N TYR A 41 20.94 2.27 -14.83
CA TYR A 41 20.12 1.08 -14.73
C TYR A 41 19.58 0.93 -13.31
N ALA A 42 18.30 0.60 -13.20
CA ALA A 42 17.69 0.13 -11.96
C ALA A 42 16.73 -1.03 -12.25
N GLU A 43 16.79 -2.09 -11.46
CA GLU A 43 15.81 -3.17 -11.48
C GLU A 43 15.10 -3.25 -10.13
N LEU A 44 13.78 -3.36 -10.17
CA LEU A 44 12.97 -3.70 -9.02
C LEU A 44 12.56 -5.17 -9.11
N SER A 45 12.93 -5.98 -8.12
CA SER A 45 12.41 -7.33 -7.91
C SER A 45 11.46 -7.36 -6.71
N VAL A 46 10.38 -8.14 -6.79
CA VAL A 46 9.37 -8.24 -5.72
C VAL A 46 8.98 -9.68 -5.39
N TYR A 47 8.67 -9.89 -4.10
CA TYR A 47 8.30 -11.17 -3.53
C TYR A 47 7.16 -11.00 -2.53
N LYS A 48 6.11 -11.81 -2.67
CA LYS A 48 4.99 -11.79 -1.72
C LYS A 48 5.42 -12.29 -0.34
N THR A 49 4.80 -11.73 0.69
CA THR A 49 4.90 -12.19 2.09
C THR A 49 3.48 -12.47 2.63
N SER A 50 3.35 -12.76 3.93
CA SER A 50 2.07 -13.13 4.56
C SER A 50 1.04 -12.00 4.60
N ASN A 51 1.45 -10.74 4.73
CA ASN A 51 0.56 -9.56 4.79
C ASN A 51 1.22 -8.34 4.12
N GLY A 52 1.77 -8.54 2.94
CA GLY A 52 2.55 -7.51 2.26
C GLY A 52 3.56 -8.11 1.30
N PHE A 53 4.68 -7.41 1.09
CA PHE A 53 5.71 -7.86 0.18
C PHE A 53 7.10 -7.33 0.56
N LYS A 54 8.12 -8.04 0.08
CA LYS A 54 9.49 -7.58 0.07
C LYS A 54 9.88 -7.22 -1.35
N GLY A 55 10.84 -6.33 -1.48
CA GLY A 55 11.47 -6.07 -2.76
C GLY A 55 12.93 -5.71 -2.62
N SER A 56 13.63 -5.81 -3.73
CA SER A 56 15.00 -5.36 -3.87
C SER A 56 15.07 -4.40 -5.05
N LEU A 57 15.64 -3.23 -4.79
CA LEU A 57 16.10 -2.30 -5.80
C LEU A 57 17.56 -2.63 -6.08
N TYR A 58 17.86 -3.03 -7.30
CA TYR A 58 19.22 -3.31 -7.76
C TYR A 58 19.69 -2.20 -8.69
N ILE A 59 20.83 -1.60 -8.37
CA ILE A 59 21.51 -0.58 -9.16
C ILE A 59 22.96 -1.04 -9.32
N PRO A 60 23.38 -1.49 -10.51
CA PRO A 60 24.75 -1.91 -10.76
C PRO A 60 25.67 -0.67 -10.72
N GLY A 61 26.34 -0.46 -9.59
CA GLY A 61 27.21 0.69 -9.38
C GLY A 61 26.43 1.93 -8.91
N ASN A 62 26.73 3.08 -9.52
CA ASN A 62 26.12 4.36 -9.16
C ASN A 62 25.33 4.93 -10.35
N LEU A 63 24.21 5.60 -10.05
CA LEU A 63 23.51 6.43 -11.02
C LEU A 63 24.33 7.67 -11.35
N THR A 64 24.57 7.91 -12.63
CA THR A 64 25.41 9.00 -13.14
C THR A 64 24.58 10.11 -13.80
N LYS A 65 23.42 9.77 -14.37
CA LYS A 65 22.51 10.69 -15.06
C LYS A 65 21.27 10.97 -14.24
N ALA A 66 20.68 9.93 -13.68
CA ALA A 66 19.57 10.00 -12.76
C ALA A 66 20.05 10.47 -11.37
N ARG A 67 19.25 11.30 -10.71
CA ARG A 67 19.50 11.74 -9.33
C ARG A 67 19.29 10.62 -8.33
N LYS A 68 18.35 9.71 -8.60
CA LYS A 68 17.97 8.59 -7.73
C LYS A 68 16.97 7.69 -8.43
N ALA A 69 16.85 6.47 -7.94
CA ALA A 69 15.72 5.60 -8.21
C ALA A 69 14.70 5.71 -7.07
N LYS A 70 13.40 5.74 -7.41
CA LYS A 70 12.28 5.79 -6.47
C LYS A 70 11.39 4.57 -6.67
N ILE A 71 10.84 4.07 -5.58
CA ILE A 71 9.78 3.06 -5.60
C ILE A 71 8.56 3.63 -4.90
N GLU A 72 7.46 3.65 -5.63
CA GLU A 72 6.19 4.23 -5.17
C GLU A 72 5.06 3.22 -5.33
N LEU A 73 4.22 3.10 -4.32
CA LEU A 73 2.94 2.42 -4.40
C LEU A 73 1.86 3.46 -4.71
N ILE A 74 1.01 3.18 -5.69
CA ILE A 74 0.07 4.16 -6.24
C ILE A 74 -1.31 3.52 -6.33
N GLY A 75 -2.34 4.27 -5.93
CA GLY A 75 -3.73 3.91 -6.13
C GLY A 75 -4.07 3.80 -7.62
N ASP A 76 -4.68 2.69 -8.04
CA ASP A 76 -5.05 2.46 -9.44
C ASP A 76 -6.10 3.48 -9.94
N LYS A 77 -7.09 3.81 -9.09
CA LYS A 77 -8.20 4.71 -9.45
C LYS A 77 -7.89 6.20 -9.31
N ASP A 78 -6.94 6.56 -8.45
CA ASP A 78 -6.50 7.93 -8.26
C ASP A 78 -4.98 7.96 -8.07
N LYS A 79 -4.29 8.38 -9.13
CA LYS A 79 -2.82 8.45 -9.15
C LYS A 79 -2.24 9.52 -8.21
N ASN A 80 -3.09 10.40 -7.66
CA ASN A 80 -2.66 11.36 -6.63
C ASN A 80 -2.54 10.70 -5.25
N ILE A 81 -3.11 9.50 -5.07
CA ILE A 81 -2.92 8.69 -3.87
C ILE A 81 -1.68 7.82 -4.10
N TYR A 82 -0.55 8.24 -3.54
CA TYR A 82 0.69 7.48 -3.61
C TYR A 82 1.43 7.47 -2.28
N LYS A 83 2.22 6.42 -2.07
CA LYS A 83 3.12 6.26 -0.94
C LYS A 83 4.51 5.92 -1.46
N LYS A 84 5.48 6.77 -1.14
CA LYS A 84 6.90 6.49 -1.40
C LYS A 84 7.35 5.38 -0.44
N ILE A 85 7.88 4.29 -1.00
CA ILE A 85 8.44 3.17 -0.23
C ILE A 85 9.94 3.37 -0.05
N ILE A 86 10.65 3.65 -1.15
CA ILE A 86 12.11 3.82 -1.18
C ILE A 86 12.49 4.96 -2.11
N GLU A 87 13.61 5.61 -1.78
CA GLU A 87 14.34 6.48 -2.69
C GLU A 87 15.84 6.31 -2.42
N SER A 88 16.60 5.88 -3.43
CA SER A 88 18.01 5.53 -3.26
C SER A 88 18.83 5.73 -4.53
N LYS A 89 20.14 5.96 -4.36
CA LYS A 89 21.15 5.91 -5.44
C LYS A 89 21.87 4.57 -5.53
N GLN A 90 21.66 3.69 -4.55
CA GLN A 90 22.34 2.42 -4.39
C GLN A 90 21.32 1.28 -4.25
N SER A 91 21.80 0.05 -4.44
CA SER A 91 20.99 -1.14 -4.20
C SER A 91 20.49 -1.19 -2.75
N VAL A 92 19.22 -1.53 -2.57
CA VAL A 92 18.57 -1.58 -1.26
C VAL A 92 17.45 -2.59 -1.25
N GLU A 93 17.33 -3.32 -0.15
CA GLU A 93 16.17 -4.18 0.12
C GLU A 93 15.16 -3.44 0.99
N PHE A 94 13.89 -3.76 0.81
CA PHE A 94 12.82 -3.15 1.57
C PHE A 94 11.70 -4.15 1.84
N GLU A 95 10.89 -3.82 2.84
CA GLU A 95 9.68 -4.54 3.19
C GLU A 95 8.52 -3.57 3.32
N TYR A 96 7.40 -3.91 2.69
CA TYR A 96 6.13 -3.24 2.84
C TYR A 96 5.15 -4.18 3.53
N LYS A 97 4.66 -3.78 4.69
CA LYS A 97 3.60 -4.48 5.42
C LYS A 97 2.34 -3.64 5.43
N PHE A 98 1.21 -4.29 5.16
CA PHE A 98 -0.09 -3.72 5.45
C PHE A 98 -0.33 -3.70 6.96
N LEU A 99 -1.33 -2.94 7.40
CA LEU A 99 -1.75 -2.97 8.80
C LEU A 99 -2.08 -4.39 9.24
N GLU A 100 -1.59 -4.77 10.41
CA GLU A 100 -1.88 -6.07 11.06
C GLU A 100 -2.86 -5.90 12.23
N GLU A 101 -2.94 -4.70 12.79
CA GLU A 101 -3.77 -4.38 13.94
C GLU A 101 -5.25 -4.29 13.55
N SER A 102 -6.12 -4.85 14.41
CA SER A 102 -7.55 -4.66 14.27
C SER A 102 -7.93 -3.22 14.58
N ILE A 103 -8.72 -2.60 13.70
CA ILE A 103 -9.21 -1.24 13.85
C ILE A 103 -10.69 -1.29 14.18
N VAL A 104 -11.08 -0.60 15.26
CA VAL A 104 -12.48 -0.34 15.59
C VAL A 104 -12.67 1.18 15.59
N VAL A 105 -13.60 1.67 14.79
CA VAL A 105 -14.04 3.07 14.83
C VAL A 105 -15.44 3.08 15.39
N VAL A 106 -15.62 3.78 16.52
CA VAL A 106 -16.94 4.09 17.08
C VAL A 106 -17.16 5.57 16.89
N SER A 107 -18.20 5.93 16.15
CA SER A 107 -18.52 7.33 15.86
C SER A 107 -20.02 7.48 15.59
N ASN A 108 -20.49 8.72 15.46
CA ASN A 108 -21.79 9.01 14.89
C ASN A 108 -21.66 9.29 13.38
N TYR A 109 -22.56 8.73 12.58
CA TYR A 109 -22.59 8.82 11.11
C TYR A 109 -22.67 10.26 10.61
N GLU A 110 -23.36 11.14 11.34
CA GLU A 110 -23.54 12.54 10.92
C GLU A 110 -22.25 13.35 10.97
N ILE A 111 -21.30 12.94 11.81
CA ILE A 111 -20.02 13.64 12.01
C ILE A 111 -18.82 12.84 11.49
N PHE A 112 -19.04 11.61 11.01
CA PHE A 112 -17.97 10.74 10.51
C PHE A 112 -17.84 10.86 9.00
N SER A 113 -16.63 11.15 8.54
CA SER A 113 -16.25 10.94 7.14
C SER A 113 -14.79 10.47 7.06
N PRO A 114 -14.41 9.73 6.00
CA PRO A 114 -13.01 9.37 5.75
C PRO A 114 -12.07 10.59 5.76
N MET A 115 -12.56 11.74 5.29
CA MET A 115 -11.80 12.99 5.27
C MET A 115 -11.52 13.52 6.69
N ILE A 116 -12.50 13.43 7.60
CA ILE A 116 -12.33 13.83 9.01
C ILE A 116 -11.35 12.88 9.71
N LEU A 117 -11.42 11.58 9.42
CA LEU A 117 -10.49 10.59 9.97
C LEU A 117 -9.04 10.88 9.54
N ASN A 118 -8.81 11.15 8.25
CA ASN A 118 -7.48 11.51 7.74
C ASN A 118 -6.93 12.78 8.41
N LYS A 119 -7.76 13.82 8.58
CA LYS A 119 -7.36 15.06 9.27
C LYS A 119 -6.99 14.83 10.73
N LYS A 120 -7.77 14.01 11.46
CA LYS A 120 -7.55 13.77 12.89
C LYS A 120 -6.37 12.84 13.16
N LEU A 121 -6.15 11.83 12.32
CA LEU A 121 -5.05 10.89 12.50
C LEU A 121 -3.70 11.45 12.02
N ASN A 122 -3.70 12.58 11.30
CA ASN A 122 -2.51 13.17 10.67
C ASN A 122 -1.71 12.14 9.83
N ILE A 123 -2.42 11.19 9.22
CA ILE A 123 -1.81 10.16 8.37
C ILE A 123 -1.80 10.71 6.95
N PRO A 124 -0.62 10.93 6.35
CA PRO A 124 -0.46 11.59 5.06
C PRO A 124 -0.77 10.64 3.90
N PHE A 125 -1.97 10.04 3.89
CA PHE A 125 -2.44 8.99 2.98
C PHE A 125 -1.95 7.58 3.32
N LEU A 126 -2.90 6.66 3.36
CA LEU A 126 -2.73 5.26 3.71
C LEU A 126 -3.20 4.42 2.53
N ILE A 127 -2.27 3.68 1.90
CA ILE A 127 -2.63 2.69 0.87
C ILE A 127 -2.83 1.36 1.57
N GLU A 128 -4.08 1.10 1.92
CA GLU A 128 -4.54 -0.11 2.60
C GLU A 128 -5.81 -0.61 1.92
N GLY A 129 -5.97 -1.93 1.84
CA GLY A 129 -7.19 -2.52 1.30
C GLY A 129 -6.94 -3.62 0.28
N HIS A 130 -8.05 -3.99 -0.36
CA HIS A 130 -8.11 -4.96 -1.44
C HIS A 130 -8.38 -4.21 -2.75
N GLY A 131 -7.92 -4.78 -3.86
CA GLY A 131 -8.00 -4.17 -5.18
C GLY A 131 -6.64 -4.13 -5.88
N THR A 132 -6.57 -3.26 -6.88
CA THR A 132 -5.43 -3.12 -7.77
C THR A 132 -4.65 -1.86 -7.40
N PHE A 133 -3.33 -1.97 -7.41
CA PHE A 133 -2.40 -0.88 -7.19
C PHE A 133 -1.27 -0.95 -8.21
N LEU A 134 -0.61 0.18 -8.44
CA LEU A 134 0.59 0.24 -9.27
C LEU A 134 1.81 0.34 -8.36
N LEU A 135 2.79 -0.53 -8.59
CA LEU A 135 4.12 -0.39 -8.02
C LEU A 135 5.03 0.17 -9.09
N ARG A 136 5.48 1.42 -8.90
CA ARG A 136 6.25 2.17 -9.87
C ARG A 136 7.72 2.23 -9.47
N LEU A 137 8.60 1.87 -10.40
CA LEU A 137 10.01 2.20 -10.38
C LEU A 137 10.23 3.47 -11.19
N THR A 138 10.98 4.44 -10.67
CA THR A 138 11.24 5.71 -11.36
C THR A 138 12.71 6.09 -11.28
N LEU A 139 13.34 6.40 -12.41
CA LEU A 139 14.62 7.12 -12.45
C LEU A 139 14.33 8.62 -12.52
N ASP A 140 14.75 9.37 -11.49
CA ASP A 140 14.61 10.82 -11.40
C ASP A 140 15.62 11.52 -12.30
N ILE A 141 15.20 12.10 -13.42
CA ILE A 141 16.11 12.67 -14.41
C ILE A 141 16.17 14.20 -14.25
N PRO A 142 17.36 14.80 -14.05
CA PRO A 142 17.47 16.24 -13.93
C PRO A 142 17.06 16.95 -15.23
N TYR A 143 16.13 17.91 -15.12
CA TYR A 143 15.70 18.78 -16.21
C TYR A 143 15.01 18.06 -17.40
N LYS A 144 14.56 16.82 -17.19
CA LYS A 144 13.81 16.03 -18.18
C LYS A 144 12.67 15.30 -17.49
N GLU A 145 11.84 14.62 -18.29
CA GLU A 145 10.85 13.70 -17.74
C GLU A 145 11.54 12.49 -17.11
N ASP A 146 11.00 12.08 -15.96
CA ASP A 146 11.45 10.87 -15.26
C ASP A 146 11.10 9.61 -16.07
N ILE A 147 12.01 8.63 -16.09
CA ILE A 147 11.72 7.32 -16.68
C ILE A 147 10.96 6.48 -15.67
N LYS A 148 9.79 5.96 -16.06
CA LYS A 148 8.85 5.25 -15.19
C LYS A 148 8.52 3.90 -15.77
N GLU A 149 8.66 2.89 -14.93
CA GLU A 149 8.24 1.52 -15.21
C GLU A 149 7.30 1.05 -14.11
N GLU A 150 6.28 0.27 -14.47
CA GLU A 150 5.21 -0.10 -13.57
C GLU A 150 4.90 -1.60 -13.63
N LEU A 151 4.53 -2.15 -12.48
CA LEU A 151 3.86 -3.44 -12.39
C LEU A 151 2.58 -3.29 -11.58
N ILE A 152 1.67 -4.24 -11.78
CA ILE A 152 0.41 -4.27 -11.06
C ILE A 152 0.57 -5.12 -9.81
N LEU A 153 0.20 -4.56 -8.66
CA LEU A 153 0.01 -5.24 -7.39
C LEU A 153 -1.48 -5.54 -7.22
N TYR A 154 -1.83 -6.81 -7.15
CA TYR A 154 -3.17 -7.26 -6.78
C TYR A 154 -3.19 -7.59 -5.30
N THR A 155 -4.23 -7.11 -4.62
CA THR A 155 -4.44 -7.33 -3.18
C THR A 155 -5.83 -7.92 -2.98
N GLU A 156 -5.89 -9.03 -2.27
CA GLU A 156 -7.13 -9.74 -1.97
C GLU A 156 -7.25 -9.93 -0.45
N PRO A 157 -8.47 -10.08 0.08
CA PRO A 157 -8.63 -10.52 1.47
C PRO A 157 -7.90 -11.85 1.69
N GLY A 158 -7.01 -11.88 2.68
CA GLY A 158 -6.35 -13.12 3.08
C GLY A 158 -7.32 -14.06 3.80
N LYS A 159 -7.07 -15.36 3.71
CA LYS A 159 -7.87 -16.35 4.43
C LYS A 159 -7.55 -16.26 5.92
N MET A 160 -8.56 -15.98 6.74
CA MET A 160 -8.44 -16.23 8.18
C MET A 160 -8.36 -17.74 8.41
N ASN A 161 -7.32 -18.22 9.09
CA ASN A 161 -7.34 -19.55 9.65
C ASN A 161 -8.52 -19.65 10.62
N LYS A 162 -9.47 -20.54 10.34
CA LYS A 162 -10.70 -20.79 11.10
C LYS A 162 -10.46 -21.37 12.50
N THR A 163 -9.27 -21.22 13.08
CA THR A 163 -8.88 -21.91 14.31
C THR A 163 -9.48 -21.30 15.57
N PHE A 164 -10.12 -20.12 15.50
CA PHE A 164 -10.63 -19.41 16.69
C PHE A 164 -12.15 -19.42 16.86
N LEU A 165 -12.91 -20.17 16.05
CA LEU A 165 -14.37 -20.30 16.21
C LEU A 165 -14.81 -21.56 16.95
N ASN A 166 -13.88 -22.42 17.36
CA ASN A 166 -14.17 -23.69 18.05
C ASN A 166 -13.59 -23.80 19.47
N SER A 167 -13.12 -22.70 20.06
CA SER A 167 -12.81 -22.68 21.49
C SER A 167 -13.93 -21.98 22.24
N GLU A 168 -14.77 -22.82 22.86
CA GLU A 168 -15.63 -22.57 24.01
C GLU A 168 -17.00 -21.91 23.74
N LEU A 169 -17.97 -22.78 23.42
CA LEU A 169 -19.30 -22.79 24.03
C LEU A 169 -19.54 -24.16 24.66
#